data_AF-A0A2N0MKX8-F1
#
_entry.id   AF-A0A2N0MKX8-F1
#
_cell.length_a   1.000
_cell.length_b   1.000
_cell.length_c   1.000
_cell.angle_alpha   90.00
_cell.angle_beta   90.00
_cell.angle_gamma   90.00
#
_symmetry.space_group_name_H-M   'P 1'
#
loop_
_entity.id
_entity.type
_entity.pdbx_description
1 polymer ?
#
loop_
_entity_poly.entity_id
_entity_poly.type
_entity_poly.pdbx_seq_one_letter_code
_entity_poly.pdbx_strand_id
1 'polypeptide(L)'
;MFNPVSSRVSFPEMEANVLQLWKDKDIFHRTETEREDGPLFMLFEGPPTANGSPGIHHVLARVFKDVICRYHTMKGYRCLRKGGW
;
A
#
# COMPACT_ATOMS: atom_id res chain seq x y z
N MET A 1 18.84 -21.30 -7.60
CA MET A 1 19.57 -20.56 -8.65
C MET A 1 18.77 -19.30 -8.94
N PHE A 2 19.40 -18.12 -9.06
CA PHE A 2 18.67 -16.86 -9.31
C PHE A 2 18.38 -16.67 -10.80
N ASN A 3 17.29 -15.96 -11.12
CA ASN A 3 16.99 -15.56 -12.49
C ASN A 3 17.96 -14.45 -12.94
N PRO A 4 18.44 -14.48 -14.20
CA PRO A 4 19.26 -13.40 -14.74
C PRO A 4 18.47 -12.09 -14.79
N VAL A 5 19.11 -10.99 -14.41
CA VAL A 5 18.50 -9.64 -14.39
C VAL A 5 18.97 -8.88 -15.63
N SER A 6 18.01 -8.43 -16.44
CA SER A 6 18.27 -7.58 -17.61
C SER A 6 18.66 -6.16 -17.18
N SER A 7 19.60 -5.53 -17.91
CA SER A 7 19.90 -4.10 -17.77
C SER A 7 18.84 -3.20 -18.41
N ARG A 8 17.96 -3.76 -19.25
CA ARG A 8 16.78 -3.10 -19.79
C ARG A 8 15.59 -3.48 -18.93
N VAL A 9 15.08 -2.51 -18.16
CA VAL A 9 13.99 -2.71 -17.20
C VAL A 9 12.80 -1.84 -17.60
N SER A 10 11.61 -2.46 -17.63
CA SER A 10 10.33 -1.76 -17.70
C SER A 10 9.73 -1.68 -16.29
N PHE A 11 9.81 -0.51 -15.65
CA PHE A 11 9.21 -0.31 -14.33
C PHE A 11 7.68 -0.45 -14.33
N PRO A 12 6.93 0.08 -15.32
CA PRO A 12 5.48 -0.10 -15.35
C PRO A 12 5.05 -1.57 -15.41
N GLU A 13 5.77 -2.40 -16.18
CA GLU A 13 5.51 -3.84 -16.25
C GLU A 13 5.86 -4.54 -14.93
N MET A 14 7.00 -4.17 -14.32
CA MET A 14 7.41 -4.68 -13.02
C MET A 14 6.37 -4.33 -11.93
N GLU A 15 5.89 -3.09 -11.90
CA GLU A 15 4.85 -2.64 -10.98
C GLU A 15 3.55 -3.40 -11.19
N ALA A 16 3.11 -3.58 -12.43
CA ALA A 16 1.93 -4.38 -12.76
C ALA A 16 2.06 -5.84 -12.26
N ASN A 17 3.22 -6.46 -12.44
CA ASN A 17 3.51 -7.80 -11.93
C ASN A 17 3.49 -7.87 -10.39
N VAL A 18 4.03 -6.86 -9.71
CA VAL A 18 3.98 -6.76 -8.24
C VAL A 18 2.55 -6.57 -7.75
N LEU A 19 1.77 -5.71 -8.40
CA LEU A 19 0.35 -5.51 -8.11
C LEU A 19 -0.45 -6.81 -8.30
N GLN A 20 -0.15 -7.58 -9.35
CA GLN A 20 -0.78 -8.89 -9.56
C GLN A 20 -0.40 -9.87 -8.45
N LEU A 21 0.88 -9.95 -8.09
CA LEU A 21 1.35 -10.78 -6.97
C LEU A 21 0.65 -10.42 -5.65
N TRP A 22 0.44 -9.14 -5.37
CA TRP A 22 -0.28 -8.70 -4.16
C TRP A 22 -1.74 -9.13 -4.17
N LYS A 23 -2.41 -9.10 -5.33
CA LYS A 23 -3.79 -9.57 -5.49
C LYS A 23 -3.89 -11.08 -5.33
N ASP A 24 -3.07 -11.84 -6.05
CA ASP A 24 -3.09 -13.31 -6.05
C ASP A 24 -2.83 -13.90 -4.67
N LYS A 25 -2.03 -13.21 -3.85
CA LYS A 25 -1.66 -13.64 -2.50
C LYS A 25 -2.44 -12.95 -1.39
N ASP A 26 -3.45 -12.15 -1.74
CA ASP A 26 -4.28 -11.37 -0.81
C ASP A 26 -3.46 -10.55 0.21
N ILE A 27 -2.35 -9.97 -0.25
CA ILE A 27 -1.32 -9.38 0.64
C ILE A 27 -1.90 -8.24 1.47
N PHE A 28 -2.75 -7.39 0.87
CA PHE A 28 -3.31 -6.24 1.57
C PHE A 28 -4.15 -6.66 2.78
N HIS A 29 -5.09 -7.58 2.60
CA HIS A 29 -5.94 -8.11 3.66
C HIS A 29 -5.11 -8.84 4.74
N ARG A 30 -4.13 -9.64 4.32
CA ARG A 30 -3.17 -10.29 5.24
C ARG A 30 -2.38 -9.32 6.10
N THR A 31 -2.06 -8.12 5.60
CA THR A 31 -1.37 -7.13 6.45
C THR A 31 -2.19 -6.70 7.67
N GLU A 32 -3.51 -6.84 7.61
CA GLU A 32 -4.43 -6.56 8.71
C GLU A 32 -4.72 -7.80 9.56
N THR A 33 -5.02 -8.95 8.94
CA THR A 33 -5.46 -10.16 9.65
C THR A 33 -4.33 -10.95 10.31
N GLU A 34 -3.12 -10.91 9.78
CA GLU A 34 -1.96 -11.60 10.41
C GLU A 34 -1.46 -10.88 11.68
N ARG A 35 -2.13 -9.82 12.12
CA ARG A 35 -1.75 -8.99 13.28
C ARG A 35 -2.93 -8.68 14.19
N GLU A 36 -3.92 -9.57 14.28
CA GLU A 36 -5.12 -9.33 15.09
C GLU A 36 -4.82 -8.96 16.55
N ASP A 37 -3.79 -9.57 17.15
CA ASP A 37 -3.33 -9.32 18.53
C ASP A 37 -2.33 -8.16 18.67
N GLY A 38 -1.92 -7.53 17.57
CA GLY A 38 -0.94 -6.45 17.57
C GLY A 38 -1.51 -5.12 18.09
N PRO A 39 -0.68 -4.22 18.65
CA PRO A 39 -1.13 -2.90 19.07
C PRO A 39 -1.70 -2.12 17.88
N LEU A 40 -2.82 -1.42 18.08
CA LEU A 40 -3.47 -0.65 17.02
C LEU A 40 -2.63 0.58 16.65
N PHE A 41 -2.51 0.81 15.36
CA PHE A 41 -2.08 2.09 14.79
C PHE A 41 -3.17 2.59 13.85
N MET A 42 -3.69 3.79 14.12
CA MET A 42 -4.77 4.39 13.34
C MET A 42 -4.28 5.70 12.73
N LEU A 43 -4.42 5.81 11.41
CA LEU A 43 -4.15 7.02 10.65
C LEU A 43 -5.41 7.42 9.91
N PHE A 44 -5.83 8.68 10.08
CA PHE A 44 -7.03 9.20 9.43
C PHE A 44 -6.70 9.80 8.07
N GLU A 45 -7.43 9.35 7.06
CA GLU A 45 -7.44 9.96 5.73
C GLU A 45 -8.51 11.07 5.69
N GLY A 46 -8.15 12.23 5.13
CA GLY A 46 -9.13 13.27 4.82
C GLY A 46 -9.94 12.83 3.60
N PRO A 47 -11.29 12.79 3.66
CA PRO A 47 -12.12 12.29 2.57
C PRO A 47 -12.02 13.22 1.35
N PRO A 48 -11.52 12.76 0.19
CA PRO A 48 -11.60 13.52 -1.05
C PRO A 48 -13.04 13.53 -1.58
N THR A 49 -13.50 14.68 -2.08
CA THR A 49 -14.75 14.71 -2.86
C THR A 49 -14.51 14.10 -4.25
N ALA A 50 -15.34 13.12 -4.64
CA ALA A 50 -15.22 12.40 -5.90
C ALA A 50 -15.82 13.16 -7.10
N ASN A 51 -15.49 14.44 -7.27
CA ASN A 51 -16.04 15.32 -8.32
C ASN A 51 -15.03 15.70 -9.42
N GLY A 52 -13.83 15.12 -9.41
CA GLY A 52 -12.80 15.40 -10.40
C GLY A 52 -11.63 14.42 -10.36
N SER A 53 -10.76 14.49 -11.37
CA SER A 53 -9.56 13.64 -11.46
C SER A 53 -8.55 13.99 -10.36
N PRO A 54 -7.86 12.99 -9.77
CA PRO A 54 -6.82 13.27 -8.79
C PRO A 54 -5.63 14.03 -9.40
N GLY A 55 -5.31 15.21 -8.86
CA GLY A 55 -4.05 15.90 -9.10
C GLY A 55 -2.85 15.33 -8.32
N ILE A 56 -1.63 15.76 -8.66
CA ILE A 56 -0.36 15.28 -8.07
C ILE A 56 -0.29 15.40 -6.54
N HIS A 57 -0.96 16.41 -5.97
CA HIS A 57 -1.04 16.60 -4.52
C HIS A 57 -1.75 15.43 -3.80
N HIS A 58 -2.71 14.77 -4.46
CA HIS A 58 -3.32 13.56 -3.93
C HIS A 58 -2.34 12.39 -3.88
N VAL A 59 -1.47 12.26 -4.89
CA VAL A 59 -0.44 11.22 -4.91
C VAL A 59 0.52 11.44 -3.75
N LEU A 60 1.05 12.65 -3.58
CA LEU A 60 1.98 12.97 -2.50
C LEU A 60 1.37 12.68 -1.12
N ALA A 61 0.14 13.14 -0.87
CA ALA A 61 -0.55 12.91 0.39
C ALA A 61 -0.75 11.41 0.67
N ARG A 62 -1.13 10.62 -0.34
CA ARG A 62 -1.35 9.17 -0.21
C ARG A 62 -0.05 8.40 -0.02
N VAL A 63 1.05 8.81 -0.67
CA VAL A 63 2.37 8.18 -0.49
C VAL A 63 2.82 8.28 0.97
N PHE A 64 2.73 9.45 1.60
CA PHE A 64 3.10 9.60 3.01
C PHE A 64 2.28 8.69 3.92
N LYS A 65 0.95 8.69 3.72
CA LYS A 65 0.03 7.93 4.56
C LYS A 65 0.20 6.42 4.38
N ASP A 66 0.50 5.95 3.17
CA ASP A 66 0.82 4.54 2.90
C ASP A 66 2.16 4.13 3.52
N VAL A 67 3.23 4.90 3.31
CA VAL A 67 4.57 4.59 3.85
C VAL A 67 4.56 4.50 5.37
N ILE A 68 3.88 5.43 6.05
CA ILE A 68 3.74 5.41 7.51
C ILE A 68 3.01 4.14 7.98
N CYS A 69 1.89 3.79 7.34
CA CYS A 69 1.16 2.56 7.70
C CYS A 69 1.98 1.30 7.44
N ARG A 70 2.75 1.24 6.35
CA ARG A 70 3.67 0.12 6.06
C ARG A 70 4.75 0.00 7.12
N TYR A 71 5.37 1.11 7.51
CA TYR A 71 6.37 1.14 8.57
C TYR A 71 5.81 0.57 9.88
N HIS A 72 4.63 1.05 10.32
CA HIS A 72 4.01 0.54 11.55
C HIS A 72 3.60 -0.95 11.44
N THR A 73 3.11 -1.39 10.28
CA THR A 73 2.84 -2.82 10.02
C THR A 73 4.10 -3.68 10.20
N MET A 74 5.24 -3.22 9.67
CA MET A 74 6.54 -3.90 9.82
C MET A 74 7.06 -3.88 11.27
N LYS A 75 6.66 -2.89 12.07
CA LYS A 75 6.97 -2.79 13.50
C LYS A 75 6.04 -3.63 14.40
N GLY A 76 5.10 -4.38 13.82
CA GLY A 76 4.19 -5.27 14.54
C GLY A 76 2.84 -4.66 14.92
N TYR A 77 2.56 -3.43 14.48
CA TYR A 77 1.26 -2.80 14.74
C TYR A 77 0.20 -3.32 13.77
N ARG A 78 -1.03 -3.45 14.28
CA ARG A 78 -2.22 -3.64 13.47
C ARG A 78 -2.67 -2.29 12.91
N CYS A 79 -2.42 -2.08 11.62
CA CYS A 79 -2.75 -0.82 10.94
C CYS A 79 -4.08 -0.95 10.19
N LEU A 80 -5.13 -0.29 10.70
CA LEU A 80 -6.43 -0.25 10.02
C LEU A 80 -6.44 0.86 8.96
N ARG A 81 -6.70 0.51 7.70
CA ARG A 81 -6.67 1.44 6.57
C ARG A 81 -8.07 1.60 6.00
N LYS A 82 -8.65 2.80 6.13
CA LYS A 82 -9.98 3.13 5.58
C LYS A 82 -9.93 4.45 4.83
N GLY A 83 -10.46 4.45 3.62
CA GLY A 83 -10.74 5.67 2.84
C GLY A 83 -12.23 5.99 2.84
N GLY A 84 -12.58 7.23 2.50
CA GLY A 84 -13.96 7.68 2.32
C GLY A 84 -14.03 8.77 1.24
N TRP A 85 -15.23 9.23 0.92
CA TRP A 85 -15.53 10.32 -0.02
C TRP A 85 -16.82 11.04 0.40
#